data_AF-A0A9J8BR32-F1
#
_entry.id   AF-A0A9J8BR32-F1
#
_cell.length_a   1.000
_cell.length_b   1.000
_cell.length_c   1.000
_cell.angle_alpha   90.00
_cell.angle_beta   90.00
_cell.angle_gamma   90.00
#
_symmetry.space_group_name_H-M   'P 1'
#
loop_
_entity.id
_entity.type
_entity.pdbx_description
1 polymer ?
#
loop_
_entity_poly.entity_id
_entity_poly.type
_entity_poly.pdbx_seq_one_letter_code
_entity_poly.pdbx_strand_id
1 'polypeptide(L)'
;MYSACSNKLCQINIIIQAFHFHFTDFHYFIIFYNYICTPVMFVIYIILFWHYVDLFYNAVFATAESNSQSEMRLRRHVTAAPLLRPLSPRIEHTCGWTRLTREIGGAGDCMTLNQVSEHAGLCQSAGSFVYGETKRRVNRCLISSNRTVILFVPGICINVYSWTSFYFRMYPTSCDTFVALPPSTEGQRIVFGKNSDRPCDEVQEVVYFPAKKHEPEEKLECTYIEIEQVAQTHAVVLSRPAWLWGAEMGANEHQVCIGNEAVWGKESVDGEEALLGMDLVRLALERADSAERAVDVITELLEKYGQGGNCMEDECGFTYHNSFLISDRTEAWVLETAGKYWAAERVEAGYRNISNEYSITAKIDKEHPELRTYAQEQGWWNGKATFNFAKVYSYSNTARIEAAGGRFCEGRKLLQKSEGHITAETMMDILRDKESGINMEGMFMTTGSMVSVVPKDQNFPGVHFFTATPDPDRSVFKPFIFVMDIKQLKHTCSPCFGEEDPVKKKPRFQSKPNRKHPLFLKHEVAAAIIDSTRERGERIVEKMRTLEKQKLAEMEKYLTEGIEDATLPVHLFTDTVDEEFSIYSSA
;
A
#
# COMPACT_ATOMS: atom_id res chain seq x y z
N MET A 1 -69.03 -25.88 -27.00
CA MET A 1 -67.86 -26.04 -26.12
C MET A 1 -66.81 -25.07 -26.66
N TYR A 2 -66.57 -23.88 -26.11
CA TYR A 2 -66.79 -23.39 -24.73
C TYR A 2 -66.02 -24.20 -23.68
N SER A 3 -65.32 -23.46 -22.79
CA SER A 3 -64.45 -23.90 -21.68
C SER A 3 -63.01 -24.32 -22.04
N ALA A 4 -62.10 -24.05 -21.09
CA ALA A 4 -60.71 -24.50 -20.98
C ALA A 4 -59.55 -23.72 -21.67
N CYS A 5 -59.75 -22.47 -22.13
CA CYS A 5 -58.64 -21.55 -22.43
C CYS A 5 -58.70 -20.24 -21.61
N SER A 6 -58.74 -20.36 -20.27
CA SER A 6 -58.75 -19.18 -19.38
C SER A 6 -58.11 -19.36 -17.98
N ASN A 7 -57.55 -20.53 -17.63
CA ASN A 7 -57.15 -20.82 -16.23
C ASN A 7 -55.63 -20.88 -15.94
N LYS A 8 -54.74 -20.56 -16.89
CA LYS A 8 -53.29 -20.42 -16.61
C LYS A 8 -52.72 -19.00 -16.74
N LEU A 9 -53.37 -18.12 -17.51
CA LEU A 9 -52.98 -16.69 -17.60
C LEU A 9 -53.52 -15.83 -16.45
N CYS A 10 -54.59 -16.27 -15.76
CA CYS A 10 -55.17 -15.51 -14.65
C CYS A 10 -54.34 -15.61 -13.35
N GLN A 11 -53.66 -16.73 -13.10
CA GLN A 11 -52.83 -16.88 -11.89
C GLN A 11 -51.51 -16.09 -11.95
N ILE A 12 -50.97 -15.81 -13.15
CA ILE A 12 -49.72 -15.03 -13.28
C ILE A 12 -49.98 -13.53 -13.05
N ASN A 13 -51.10 -12.99 -13.54
CA ASN A 13 -51.43 -11.57 -13.33
C ASN A 13 -51.82 -11.23 -11.88
N ILE A 14 -52.40 -12.16 -11.12
CA ILE A 14 -52.69 -11.96 -9.69
C ILE A 14 -51.39 -11.87 -8.87
N ILE A 15 -50.36 -12.65 -9.22
CA ILE A 15 -49.04 -12.57 -8.57
C ILE A 15 -48.36 -11.24 -8.90
N ILE A 16 -48.41 -10.78 -10.16
CA ILE A 16 -47.78 -9.52 -10.58
C ILE A 16 -48.47 -8.30 -9.96
N GLN A 17 -49.81 -8.29 -9.82
CA GLN A 17 -50.51 -7.21 -9.10
C GLN A 17 -50.28 -7.23 -7.58
N ALA A 18 -50.09 -8.41 -6.96
CA ALA A 18 -49.68 -8.48 -5.55
C ALA A 18 -48.25 -7.96 -5.32
N PHE A 19 -47.32 -8.24 -6.25
CA PHE A 19 -45.95 -7.73 -6.18
C PHE A 19 -45.87 -6.20 -6.35
N HIS A 20 -46.76 -5.60 -7.17
CA HIS A 20 -46.73 -4.16 -7.41
C HIS A 20 -47.35 -3.31 -6.28
N PHE A 21 -48.08 -3.91 -5.34
CA PHE A 21 -48.73 -3.20 -4.23
C PHE A 21 -47.89 -3.13 -2.94
N HIS A 22 -46.80 -3.91 -2.82
CA HIS A 22 -45.96 -3.93 -1.62
C HIS A 22 -44.67 -3.10 -1.71
N PHE A 23 -44.33 -2.53 -2.88
CA PHE A 23 -43.12 -1.71 -3.04
C PHE A 23 -43.34 -0.20 -2.84
N THR A 24 -44.58 0.26 -2.70
CA THR A 24 -44.92 1.68 -2.49
C THR A 24 -44.92 2.14 -1.03
N ASP A 25 -45.03 1.23 -0.05
CA ASP A 25 -45.02 1.59 1.38
C ASP A 25 -43.62 1.55 2.03
N PHE A 26 -42.60 1.03 1.33
CA PHE A 26 -41.24 0.91 1.88
C PHE A 26 -40.47 2.24 1.98
N HIS A 27 -40.99 3.32 1.39
CA HIS A 27 -40.37 4.66 1.46
C HIS A 27 -40.80 5.50 2.68
N TYR A 28 -41.68 5.00 3.54
CA TYR A 28 -42.15 5.72 4.74
C TYR A 28 -41.75 5.08 6.09
N PHE A 29 -40.94 4.00 6.07
CA PHE A 29 -40.54 3.25 7.28
C PHE A 29 -39.04 3.30 7.63
N ILE A 30 -38.24 4.13 6.95
CA ILE A 30 -36.82 4.38 7.26
C ILE A 30 -36.60 5.82 7.76
N ILE A 31 -37.59 6.38 8.45
CA ILE A 31 -37.46 7.56 9.30
C ILE A 31 -38.29 7.27 10.56
N PHE A 32 -37.63 7.14 11.72
CA PHE A 32 -38.10 6.54 12.99
C PHE A 32 -37.96 5.01 13.12
N TYR A 33 -36.75 4.53 13.41
CA TYR A 33 -36.47 3.68 14.59
C TYR A 33 -34.96 3.58 14.80
N ASN A 34 -34.39 4.64 15.39
CA ASN A 34 -33.10 4.56 16.06
C ASN A 34 -33.39 4.25 17.54
N TYR A 35 -32.49 3.51 18.20
CA TYR A 35 -32.57 2.96 19.57
C TYR A 35 -33.35 1.65 19.81
N ILE A 36 -32.59 0.69 20.37
CA ILE A 36 -32.97 -0.48 21.18
C ILE A 36 -33.42 -1.75 20.42
N CYS A 37 -32.68 -2.85 20.71
CA CYS A 37 -32.88 -4.26 20.29
C CYS A 37 -32.65 -4.59 18.79
N THR A 38 -32.06 -5.74 18.40
CA THR A 38 -31.27 -6.79 19.09
C THR A 38 -30.54 -7.66 18.01
N PRO A 39 -29.49 -8.42 18.35
CA PRO A 39 -28.83 -9.38 17.44
C PRO A 39 -29.72 -10.56 16.95
N VAL A 40 -31.01 -10.60 17.32
CA VAL A 40 -31.97 -11.63 16.91
C VAL A 40 -32.29 -11.54 15.41
N MET A 41 -32.37 -10.33 14.85
CA MET A 41 -32.68 -10.14 13.42
C MET A 41 -31.57 -10.67 12.50
N PHE A 42 -30.31 -10.60 12.93
CA PHE A 42 -29.16 -11.08 12.15
C PHE A 42 -29.14 -12.62 12.05
N VAL A 43 -29.50 -13.32 13.14
CA VAL A 43 -29.63 -14.78 13.17
C VAL A 43 -30.77 -15.26 12.27
N ILE A 44 -31.91 -14.57 12.27
CA ILE A 44 -33.03 -14.88 11.37
C ILE A 44 -32.61 -14.70 9.90
N TYR A 45 -31.88 -13.62 9.58
CA TYR A 45 -31.39 -13.36 8.22
C TYR A 45 -30.44 -14.47 7.72
N ILE A 46 -29.52 -14.93 8.58
CA ILE A 46 -28.61 -16.05 8.26
C ILE A 46 -29.38 -17.36 8.05
N ILE A 47 -30.35 -17.69 8.92
CA ILE A 47 -31.15 -18.92 8.79
C ILE A 47 -31.95 -18.91 7.48
N LEU A 48 -32.58 -17.78 7.13
CA LEU A 48 -33.33 -17.64 5.88
C LEU A 48 -32.42 -17.71 4.65
N PHE A 49 -31.22 -17.13 4.71
CA PHE A 49 -30.23 -17.21 3.62
C PHE A 49 -29.78 -18.65 3.36
N TRP A 50 -29.43 -19.41 4.41
CA TRP A 50 -29.05 -20.82 4.25
C TRP A 50 -30.19 -21.71 3.76
N HIS A 51 -31.42 -21.48 4.23
CA HIS A 51 -32.60 -22.20 3.71
C HIS A 51 -32.85 -21.91 2.21
N TYR A 52 -32.56 -20.69 1.76
CA TYR A 52 -32.67 -20.30 0.35
C TYR A 52 -31.60 -20.97 -0.52
N VAL A 53 -30.35 -21.06 -0.02
CA VAL A 53 -29.25 -21.78 -0.69
C VAL A 53 -29.55 -23.27 -0.83
N ASP A 54 -30.04 -23.93 0.24
CA ASP A 54 -30.42 -25.35 0.20
C ASP A 54 -31.56 -25.62 -0.78
N LEU A 55 -32.59 -24.75 -0.83
CA LEU A 55 -33.67 -24.87 -1.81
C LEU A 55 -33.17 -24.72 -3.26
N PHE A 56 -32.23 -23.81 -3.49
CA PHE A 56 -31.63 -23.61 -4.81
C PHE A 56 -30.77 -24.80 -5.24
N TYR A 57 -29.92 -25.33 -4.34
CA TYR A 57 -29.06 -26.48 -4.62
C TYR A 57 -29.86 -27.75 -4.94
N ASN A 58 -30.93 -28.02 -4.17
CA ASN A 58 -31.79 -29.18 -4.41
C ASN A 58 -32.60 -29.07 -5.72
N ALA A 59 -33.00 -27.87 -6.14
CA ALA A 59 -33.67 -27.66 -7.42
C ALA A 59 -32.75 -27.90 -8.63
N VAL A 60 -31.46 -27.53 -8.51
CA VAL A 60 -30.45 -27.77 -9.55
C VAL A 60 -30.08 -29.26 -9.67
N PHE A 61 -29.99 -29.99 -8.55
CA PHE A 61 -29.74 -31.45 -8.62
C PHE A 61 -30.93 -32.24 -9.19
N ALA A 62 -32.17 -31.91 -8.83
CA ALA A 62 -33.37 -32.57 -9.37
C ALA A 62 -33.55 -32.39 -10.90
N THR A 63 -32.99 -31.32 -11.47
CA THR A 63 -32.98 -31.06 -12.93
C THR A 63 -31.79 -31.71 -13.65
N ALA A 64 -30.74 -32.11 -12.94
CA ALA A 64 -29.64 -32.89 -13.49
C ALA A 64 -29.97 -34.39 -13.60
N GLU A 65 -30.58 -35.00 -12.58
CA GLU A 65 -30.90 -36.43 -12.58
C GLU A 65 -31.96 -36.82 -13.63
N SER A 66 -32.91 -35.93 -13.92
CA SER A 66 -33.97 -36.15 -14.92
C SER A 66 -33.48 -36.13 -16.37
N ASN A 67 -32.33 -35.51 -16.66
CA ASN A 67 -31.70 -35.52 -17.99
C ASN A 67 -30.74 -36.70 -18.21
N SER A 68 -30.28 -37.39 -17.15
CA SER A 68 -29.35 -38.52 -17.30
C SER A 68 -30.01 -39.84 -17.73
N GLN A 69 -31.32 -39.99 -17.55
CA GLN A 69 -32.06 -41.22 -17.89
C GLN A 69 -32.59 -41.27 -19.35
N SER A 70 -32.53 -40.17 -20.09
CA SER A 70 -33.08 -40.08 -21.47
C SER A 70 -32.07 -40.44 -22.56
N GLU A 71 -30.76 -40.27 -22.36
CA GLU A 71 -29.75 -40.58 -23.39
C GLU A 71 -29.36 -42.07 -23.45
N MET A 72 -29.55 -42.85 -22.38
CA MET A 72 -29.05 -44.23 -22.29
C MET A 72 -29.90 -45.28 -23.06
N ARG A 73 -30.63 -44.86 -24.11
CA ARG A 73 -31.53 -45.72 -24.92
C ARG A 73 -31.48 -45.56 -26.45
N LEU A 74 -30.37 -45.06 -27.03
CA LEU A 74 -30.10 -45.23 -28.47
C LEU A 74 -28.78 -45.98 -28.78
N ARG A 75 -28.91 -47.30 -28.99
CA ARG A 75 -28.20 -48.19 -29.96
C ARG A 75 -26.78 -47.75 -30.39
N ARG A 76 -25.68 -48.43 -30.00
CA ARG A 76 -25.28 -49.82 -30.38
C ARG A 76 -25.51 -50.20 -31.85
N HIS A 77 -24.54 -49.84 -32.72
CA HIS A 77 -24.04 -50.55 -33.93
C HIS A 77 -22.79 -49.77 -34.44
N VAL A 78 -21.76 -50.30 -35.14
CA VAL A 78 -21.18 -51.66 -35.30
C VAL A 78 -19.64 -51.52 -35.51
N THR A 79 -18.91 -52.61 -35.29
CA THR A 79 -17.45 -52.89 -35.33
C THR A 79 -16.53 -52.29 -36.44
N ALA A 80 -15.24 -52.14 -36.06
CA ALA A 80 -14.00 -52.63 -36.72
C ALA A 80 -12.92 -51.60 -37.17
N ALA A 81 -11.65 -51.91 -36.84
CA ALA A 81 -10.39 -51.31 -37.33
C ALA A 81 -9.78 -52.21 -38.46
N PRO A 82 -8.58 -51.98 -39.10
CA PRO A 82 -7.35 -51.37 -38.54
C PRO A 82 -6.35 -50.63 -39.50
N LEU A 83 -5.23 -50.15 -38.90
CA LEU A 83 -3.86 -49.94 -39.45
C LEU A 83 -3.57 -48.93 -40.59
N LEU A 84 -2.65 -47.97 -40.33
CA LEU A 84 -1.38 -47.79 -41.07
C LEU A 84 -0.41 -46.77 -40.38
N ARG A 85 0.85 -46.71 -40.84
CA ARG A 85 2.02 -46.07 -40.16
C ARG A 85 2.20 -44.56 -40.48
N PRO A 86 2.91 -43.78 -39.64
CA PRO A 86 3.40 -42.45 -39.98
C PRO A 86 4.74 -42.50 -40.77
N LEU A 87 4.99 -41.46 -41.58
CA LEU A 87 6.27 -41.17 -42.24
C LEU A 87 6.91 -39.91 -41.64
N SER A 88 8.24 -39.91 -41.57
CA SER A 88 9.07 -38.73 -41.32
C SER A 88 9.91 -38.40 -42.56
N PRO A 89 10.58 -37.24 -42.58
CA PRO A 89 12.00 -37.26 -42.93
C PRO A 89 12.90 -36.61 -41.86
N ARG A 90 14.15 -37.08 -41.81
CA ARG A 90 15.23 -36.53 -40.98
C ARG A 90 15.96 -35.38 -41.69
N ILE A 91 16.65 -34.55 -40.91
CA ILE A 91 17.96 -34.03 -41.28
C ILE A 91 18.93 -34.42 -40.14
N GLU A 92 20.13 -34.89 -40.49
CA GLU A 92 21.18 -35.32 -39.58
C GLU A 92 22.41 -34.41 -39.68
N HIS A 93 23.29 -34.51 -38.66
CA HIS A 93 24.77 -34.28 -38.63
C HIS A 93 25.20 -33.49 -37.37
N THR A 94 26.19 -33.89 -36.57
CA THR A 94 26.84 -35.21 -36.36
C THR A 94 27.48 -35.26 -34.95
N CYS A 95 27.96 -36.43 -34.53
CA CYS A 95 28.42 -36.70 -33.15
C CYS A 95 29.90 -36.35 -32.87
N GLY A 96 30.24 -36.23 -31.59
CA GLY A 96 31.62 -36.18 -31.08
C GLY A 96 31.71 -36.74 -29.66
N TRP A 97 31.94 -38.05 -29.52
CA TRP A 97 32.15 -38.72 -28.23
C TRP A 97 33.63 -38.80 -27.88
N THR A 98 33.98 -38.65 -26.60
CA THR A 98 34.92 -39.61 -25.97
C THR A 98 34.61 -39.79 -24.49
N ARG A 99 34.87 -41.00 -24.00
CA ARG A 99 34.43 -41.53 -22.72
C ARG A 99 35.64 -42.17 -22.05
N LEU A 100 35.85 -41.93 -20.75
CA LEU A 100 36.69 -42.81 -19.94
C LEU A 100 36.07 -42.98 -18.55
N THR A 101 36.09 -44.21 -18.08
CA THR A 101 35.27 -44.76 -17.00
C THR A 101 36.14 -45.21 -15.81
N ARG A 102 35.46 -45.66 -14.74
CA ARG A 102 35.93 -46.53 -13.62
C ARG A 102 36.46 -45.82 -12.35
N GLU A 103 36.11 -46.28 -11.14
CA GLU A 103 35.08 -47.24 -10.68
C GLU A 103 34.90 -47.21 -9.14
N ILE A 104 33.78 -47.78 -8.64
CA ILE A 104 33.56 -48.34 -7.27
C ILE A 104 33.53 -47.32 -6.09
N GLY A 105 32.57 -47.35 -5.16
CA GLY A 105 31.34 -48.18 -5.05
C GLY A 105 30.67 -48.08 -3.66
N GLY A 106 29.47 -48.69 -3.51
CA GLY A 106 28.67 -48.72 -2.26
C GLY A 106 27.44 -47.79 -2.33
N ALA A 107 26.26 -48.19 -2.83
CA ALA A 107 25.32 -49.26 -2.41
C ALA A 107 24.50 -48.90 -1.16
N GLY A 108 23.15 -48.89 -1.26
CA GLY A 108 22.26 -48.51 -0.14
C GLY A 108 20.80 -48.13 -0.44
N ASP A 109 20.20 -48.69 -1.49
CA ASP A 109 18.76 -48.91 -1.80
C ASP A 109 17.63 -47.89 -1.50
N CYS A 110 16.68 -47.86 -2.46
CA CYS A 110 15.40 -47.11 -2.42
C CYS A 110 14.22 -47.98 -1.95
N MET A 111 13.13 -47.35 -1.47
CA MET A 111 11.70 -47.65 -1.73
C MET A 111 10.81 -46.66 -0.92
N THR A 112 10.16 -45.66 -1.53
CA THR A 112 8.79 -45.61 -2.10
C THR A 112 7.61 -45.71 -1.12
N LEU A 113 6.67 -44.76 -1.23
CA LEU A 113 5.45 -44.62 -0.43
C LEU A 113 4.41 -45.74 -0.66
N ASN A 114 3.59 -46.04 0.36
CA ASN A 114 2.12 -46.16 0.20
C ASN A 114 1.34 -46.17 1.54
N GLN A 115 0.15 -45.55 1.52
CA GLN A 115 -1.12 -45.83 2.25
C GLN A 115 -1.08 -46.02 3.80
N VAL A 116 -1.70 -45.16 4.63
CA VAL A 116 -3.14 -44.83 4.82
C VAL A 116 -3.89 -45.79 5.78
N SER A 117 -4.19 -45.25 6.97
CA SER A 117 -5.20 -45.58 8.00
C SER A 117 -5.73 -47.01 8.20
N GLU A 118 -5.73 -47.48 9.47
CA GLU A 118 -6.92 -48.12 10.05
C GLU A 118 -7.00 -47.99 11.59
N HIS A 119 -8.07 -48.54 12.19
CA HIS A 119 -8.70 -48.03 13.42
C HIS A 119 -8.20 -48.58 14.77
N ALA A 120 -8.34 -47.70 15.78
CA ALA A 120 -8.79 -47.90 17.16
C ALA A 120 -8.75 -49.29 17.84
N GLY A 121 -8.20 -49.30 19.07
CA GLY A 121 -8.75 -50.11 20.17
C GLY A 121 -7.71 -50.77 21.09
N LEU A 122 -7.60 -50.30 22.34
CA LEU A 122 -8.08 -51.02 23.54
C LEU A 122 -7.43 -50.48 24.83
N CYS A 123 -8.26 -50.34 25.88
CA CYS A 123 -7.82 -49.99 27.22
C CYS A 123 -7.28 -51.22 27.98
N GLN A 124 -6.34 -50.97 28.92
CA GLN A 124 -6.36 -51.38 30.34
C GLN A 124 -4.97 -51.75 30.86
N SER A 125 -4.47 -51.06 31.89
CA SER A 125 -4.43 -51.61 33.26
C SER A 125 -3.75 -50.69 34.30
N ALA A 126 -4.42 -50.61 35.46
CA ALA A 126 -3.99 -50.32 36.85
C ALA A 126 -2.65 -49.62 37.18
N GLY A 127 -2.74 -48.64 38.10
CA GLY A 127 -1.57 -48.02 38.77
C GLY A 127 -1.94 -46.96 39.81
N SER A 128 -2.67 -47.31 40.87
CA SER A 128 -3.02 -46.40 41.99
C SER A 128 -1.79 -46.05 42.86
N PHE A 129 -1.72 -44.86 43.48
CA PHE A 129 -1.34 -44.68 44.91
C PHE A 129 -1.45 -43.21 45.42
N VAL A 130 -2.36 -43.01 46.38
CA VAL A 130 -2.31 -42.18 47.62
C VAL A 130 -1.99 -40.66 47.62
N TYR A 131 -2.82 -39.94 48.38
CA TYR A 131 -2.77 -38.53 48.78
C TYR A 131 -1.71 -38.23 49.87
N GLY A 132 -1.13 -37.02 49.88
CA GLY A 132 -0.28 -36.54 50.97
C GLY A 132 -0.15 -35.02 51.01
N GLU A 133 -0.84 -34.36 51.95
CA GLU A 133 -0.69 -32.92 52.21
C GLU A 133 0.41 -32.64 53.25
N THR A 134 1.23 -31.60 53.08
CA THR A 134 1.16 -30.38 53.94
C THR A 134 2.19 -29.28 53.64
N LYS A 135 1.68 -28.03 53.62
CA LYS A 135 2.31 -26.77 54.08
C LYS A 135 3.64 -26.28 53.46
N ARG A 136 3.57 -25.11 52.78
CA ARG A 136 3.98 -23.78 53.33
C ARG A 136 3.75 -22.60 52.36
N ARG A 137 3.15 -21.50 52.88
CA ARG A 137 3.40 -20.05 52.59
C ARG A 137 3.22 -19.51 51.14
N VAL A 138 2.85 -18.25 50.87
CA VAL A 138 2.20 -17.15 51.62
C VAL A 138 1.68 -16.07 50.62
N ASN A 139 0.55 -15.42 50.94
CA ASN A 139 0.00 -14.13 50.45
C ASN A 139 -0.06 -13.72 48.95
N ARG A 140 -1.32 -13.54 48.52
CA ARG A 140 -1.92 -12.37 47.82
C ARG A 140 -1.22 -11.77 46.59
N CYS A 141 -1.91 -11.86 45.46
CA CYS A 141 -2.36 -10.66 44.74
C CYS A 141 -3.80 -10.86 44.25
N LEU A 142 -4.62 -9.80 44.23
CA LEU A 142 -5.99 -9.86 43.68
C LEU A 142 -5.95 -9.70 42.16
N ILE A 143 -6.70 -10.54 41.45
CA ILE A 143 -7.20 -10.23 40.10
C ILE A 143 -8.72 -10.39 40.16
N SER A 144 -9.45 -9.31 39.86
CA SER A 144 -10.91 -9.32 39.84
C SER A 144 -11.42 -9.93 38.53
N SER A 145 -11.61 -11.25 38.51
CA SER A 145 -12.34 -11.91 37.42
C SER A 145 -13.84 -11.65 37.55
N ASN A 146 -14.47 -11.10 36.51
CA ASN A 146 -15.91 -10.89 36.45
C ASN A 146 -16.68 -12.20 36.70
N ARG A 147 -17.72 -12.14 37.55
CA ARG A 147 -18.58 -13.30 37.85
C ARG A 147 -19.62 -13.49 36.74
N THR A 148 -19.53 -14.60 36.02
CA THR A 148 -20.67 -15.12 35.24
C THR A 148 -21.41 -16.17 36.08
N VAL A 149 -22.70 -15.95 36.33
CA VAL A 149 -23.57 -16.95 36.96
C VAL A 149 -24.07 -17.90 35.88
N ILE A 150 -23.74 -19.20 36.00
CA ILE A 150 -24.19 -20.22 35.05
C ILE A 150 -25.47 -20.86 35.58
N LEU A 151 -26.57 -20.67 34.85
CA LEU A 151 -27.81 -21.42 35.03
C LEU A 151 -27.74 -22.70 34.18
N PHE A 152 -27.73 -23.87 34.82
CA PHE A 152 -27.76 -25.15 34.13
C PHE A 152 -29.19 -25.51 33.69
N VAL A 153 -29.38 -25.66 32.37
CA VAL A 153 -30.54 -26.35 31.78
C VAL A 153 -30.00 -27.58 31.04
N PRO A 154 -30.37 -28.81 31.41
CA PRO A 154 -29.83 -30.01 30.78
C PRO A 154 -30.48 -30.24 29.41
N GLY A 155 -29.66 -30.39 28.36
CA GLY A 155 -30.12 -30.94 27.07
C GLY A 155 -29.61 -30.27 25.79
N ILE A 156 -28.93 -29.12 25.85
CA ILE A 156 -28.44 -28.43 24.64
C ILE A 156 -26.95 -28.08 24.80
N CYS A 157 -26.09 -28.75 24.03
CA CYS A 157 -24.70 -28.34 23.85
C CYS A 157 -24.64 -27.17 22.85
N ILE A 158 -24.78 -25.94 23.34
CA ILE A 158 -24.44 -24.76 22.54
C ILE A 158 -22.92 -24.62 22.56
N ASN A 159 -22.29 -24.83 21.41
CA ASN A 159 -20.85 -24.60 21.25
C ASN A 159 -20.63 -23.08 21.22
N VAL A 160 -20.38 -22.50 22.39
CA VAL A 160 -20.06 -21.06 22.52
C VAL A 160 -18.63 -20.87 22.03
N TYR A 161 -18.49 -20.59 20.74
CA TYR A 161 -17.24 -20.05 20.22
C TYR A 161 -16.92 -18.76 20.98
N SER A 162 -15.76 -18.77 21.65
CA SER A 162 -15.20 -17.57 22.26
C SER A 162 -15.08 -16.50 21.18
N TRP A 163 -15.75 -15.36 21.38
CA TRP A 163 -15.50 -14.14 20.64
C TRP A 163 -14.11 -13.60 21.01
N THR A 164 -13.09 -14.28 20.51
CA THR A 164 -11.80 -13.64 20.25
C THR A 164 -12.05 -12.60 19.16
N SER A 165 -11.61 -11.36 19.39
CA SER A 165 -11.72 -10.31 18.39
C SER A 165 -11.10 -10.80 17.09
N PHE A 166 -11.92 -10.91 16.04
CA PHE A 166 -11.42 -10.89 14.68
C PHE A 166 -10.86 -9.49 14.43
N TYR A 167 -9.64 -9.26 14.90
CA TYR A 167 -8.80 -8.22 14.35
C TYR A 167 -8.66 -8.54 12.87
N PHE A 168 -9.35 -7.76 12.03
CA PHE A 168 -9.03 -7.69 10.62
C PHE A 168 -7.58 -7.21 10.55
N ARG A 169 -6.65 -8.15 10.40
CA ARG A 169 -5.23 -7.84 10.27
C ARG A 169 -5.07 -7.23 8.89
N MET A 170 -5.25 -5.91 8.82
CA MET A 170 -5.24 -5.15 7.58
C MET A 170 -3.96 -5.50 6.82
N TYR A 171 -4.13 -6.07 5.63
CA TYR A 171 -3.01 -6.45 4.79
C TYR A 171 -2.28 -5.17 4.39
N PRO A 172 -0.93 -5.16 4.40
CA PRO A 172 -0.19 -3.93 4.16
C PRO A 172 -0.49 -3.41 2.77
N THR A 173 -0.85 -2.15 2.75
CA THR A 173 -1.22 -1.37 1.59
C THR A 173 -0.09 -0.39 1.26
N SER A 174 -0.02 0.00 0.00
CA SER A 174 1.25 0.26 -0.72
C SER A 174 1.90 1.64 -0.45
N CYS A 175 3.16 1.77 -0.89
CA CYS A 175 3.76 2.95 -1.52
C CYS A 175 4.79 2.45 -2.55
N ASP A 176 5.18 3.30 -3.50
CA ASP A 176 6.29 3.06 -4.45
C ASP A 176 7.08 4.35 -4.72
N THR A 177 8.41 4.28 -4.67
CA THR A 177 9.32 5.39 -5.03
C THR A 177 10.39 4.93 -6.02
N PHE A 178 10.70 5.80 -6.98
CA PHE A 178 11.56 5.56 -8.14
C PHE A 178 12.58 6.69 -8.30
N VAL A 179 13.79 6.35 -8.72
CA VAL A 179 14.79 7.32 -9.20
C VAL A 179 15.50 6.78 -10.43
N ALA A 180 15.76 7.66 -11.38
CA ALA A 180 16.64 7.44 -12.52
C ALA A 180 17.68 8.56 -12.58
N LEU A 181 18.90 8.18 -12.90
CA LEU A 181 20.07 9.04 -13.03
C LEU A 181 20.72 8.77 -14.41
N PRO A 182 21.57 9.67 -14.92
CA PRO A 182 22.32 9.39 -16.14
C PRO A 182 23.18 8.13 -15.97
N PRO A 183 23.29 7.27 -17.00
CA PRO A 183 22.84 7.46 -18.38
C PRO A 183 21.40 6.99 -18.67
N SER A 184 20.61 6.54 -17.68
CA SER A 184 19.27 5.98 -17.92
C SER A 184 18.19 7.04 -18.22
N THR A 185 18.48 8.31 -17.97
CA THR A 185 17.61 9.47 -18.17
C THR A 185 17.98 10.28 -19.42
N GLU A 186 17.00 10.92 -20.04
CA GLU A 186 17.27 11.94 -21.04
C GLU A 186 17.89 13.22 -20.42
N GLY A 187 18.75 13.92 -21.16
CA GLY A 187 19.14 15.30 -20.86
C GLY A 187 20.10 15.55 -19.69
N GLN A 188 20.86 14.55 -19.19
CA GLN A 188 21.74 14.69 -18.00
C GLN A 188 20.99 15.24 -16.77
N ARG A 189 19.82 14.64 -16.49
CA ARG A 189 18.92 15.00 -15.38
C ARG A 189 18.75 13.81 -14.44
N ILE A 190 18.41 14.08 -13.20
CA ILE A 190 17.88 13.09 -12.26
C ILE A 190 16.36 13.18 -12.35
N VAL A 191 15.69 12.03 -12.49
CA VAL A 191 14.23 11.92 -12.51
C VAL A 191 13.79 11.09 -11.32
N PHE A 192 13.06 11.70 -10.40
CA PHE A 192 12.52 11.09 -9.20
C PHE A 192 10.99 10.97 -9.31
N GLY A 193 10.38 9.94 -8.73
CA GLY A 193 8.92 9.77 -8.70
C GLY A 193 8.44 9.02 -7.47
N LYS A 194 7.31 9.42 -6.87
CA LYS A 194 6.71 8.74 -5.70
C LYS A 194 5.18 8.70 -5.79
N ASN A 195 4.60 7.55 -5.46
CA ASN A 195 3.19 7.40 -5.12
C ASN A 195 3.05 7.18 -3.61
N SER A 196 2.26 8.02 -2.94
CA SER A 196 1.87 7.81 -1.56
C SER A 196 0.49 7.19 -1.53
N ASP A 197 0.41 5.91 -1.19
CA ASP A 197 -0.86 5.26 -0.96
C ASP A 197 -1.22 5.35 0.52
N ARG A 198 -2.47 5.72 0.79
CA ARG A 198 -3.00 6.00 2.14
C ARG A 198 -4.47 5.54 2.16
N PRO A 199 -5.16 5.49 3.33
CA PRO A 199 -6.61 5.32 3.35
C PRO A 199 -7.28 6.34 2.44
N CYS A 200 -8.29 5.95 1.67
CA CYS A 200 -8.87 6.79 0.61
C CYS A 200 -9.57 8.07 1.11
N ASP A 201 -9.79 8.19 2.42
CA ASP A 201 -10.34 9.39 3.07
C ASP A 201 -9.26 10.30 3.70
N GLU A 202 -7.98 9.90 3.70
CA GLU A 202 -6.87 10.77 4.10
C GLU A 202 -6.47 11.69 2.95
N VAL A 203 -6.43 12.99 3.25
CA VAL A 203 -6.16 14.05 2.28
C VAL A 203 -4.66 14.36 2.26
N GLN A 204 -4.05 14.33 1.06
CA GLN A 204 -2.69 14.81 0.80
C GLN A 204 -2.69 16.31 0.47
N GLU A 205 -2.12 17.13 1.35
CA GLU A 205 -1.82 18.53 1.06
C GLU A 205 -0.55 18.64 0.20
N VAL A 206 -0.47 19.69 -0.62
CA VAL A 206 0.82 20.17 -1.16
C VAL A 206 1.07 21.57 -0.62
N VAL A 207 2.16 21.72 0.13
CA VAL A 207 2.49 22.95 0.88
C VAL A 207 3.94 23.36 0.69
N TYR A 208 4.17 24.67 0.73
CA TYR A 208 5.50 25.27 0.71
C TYR A 208 5.81 25.89 2.08
N PHE A 209 7.06 25.70 2.55
CA PHE A 209 7.61 26.40 3.70
C PHE A 209 8.91 27.10 3.28
N PRO A 210 9.08 28.41 3.51
CA PRO A 210 10.30 29.12 3.17
C PRO A 210 11.43 28.81 4.16
N ALA A 211 12.68 29.02 3.72
CA ALA A 211 13.86 28.92 4.58
C ALA A 211 13.72 29.87 5.79
N LYS A 212 13.98 29.37 7.00
CA LYS A 212 13.80 30.11 8.26
C LYS A 212 15.05 30.03 9.13
N LYS A 213 15.34 31.12 9.84
CA LYS A 213 16.25 31.11 10.99
C LYS A 213 15.44 30.98 12.28
N HIS A 214 15.97 30.21 13.22
CA HIS A 214 15.33 29.87 14.48
C HIS A 214 16.16 30.41 15.64
N GLU A 215 15.50 30.69 16.77
CA GLU A 215 16.20 31.19 17.95
C GLU A 215 17.03 30.07 18.62
N PRO A 216 18.11 30.39 19.34
CA PRO A 216 18.84 29.41 20.14
C PRO A 216 17.92 28.72 21.15
N GLU A 217 18.07 27.40 21.31
CA GLU A 217 17.23 26.58 22.20
C GLU A 217 15.72 26.59 21.83
N GLU A 218 15.35 27.08 20.62
CA GLU A 218 14.01 26.88 20.06
C GLU A 218 13.72 25.37 19.93
N LYS A 219 12.48 24.99 20.23
CA LYS A 219 12.02 23.62 20.09
C LYS A 219 11.02 23.49 18.95
N LEU A 220 10.99 22.30 18.37
CA LEU A 220 10.13 21.94 17.27
C LEU A 220 9.19 20.82 17.71
N GLU A 221 7.89 21.10 17.67
CA GLU A 221 6.88 20.06 17.83
C GLU A 221 6.66 19.35 16.49
N CYS A 222 6.98 18.05 16.43
CA CYS A 222 6.74 17.18 15.29
C CYS A 222 5.32 16.58 15.36
N THR A 223 5.08 15.41 14.74
CA THR A 223 3.72 14.82 14.76
C THR A 223 3.33 14.40 16.18
N TYR A 224 4.24 13.74 16.91
CA TYR A 224 3.96 13.18 18.23
C TYR A 224 4.83 13.67 19.37
N ILE A 225 6.09 14.01 19.10
CA ILE A 225 7.08 14.43 20.10
C ILE A 225 7.63 15.83 19.80
N GLU A 226 8.27 16.42 20.80
CA GLU A 226 9.01 17.67 20.70
C GLU A 226 10.52 17.37 20.62
N ILE A 227 11.22 18.02 19.68
CA ILE A 227 12.67 17.88 19.48
C ILE A 227 13.38 19.24 19.50
N GLU A 228 14.71 19.21 19.58
CA GLU A 228 15.53 20.43 19.47
C GLU A 228 15.53 20.94 18.02
N GLN A 229 15.32 22.25 17.84
CA GLN A 229 15.37 22.88 16.53
C GLN A 229 16.81 23.21 16.10
N VAL A 230 17.06 23.25 14.79
CA VAL A 230 18.33 23.73 14.22
C VAL A 230 18.28 25.23 13.97
N ALA A 231 19.43 25.91 14.02
CA ALA A 231 19.50 27.36 13.85
C ALA A 231 18.98 27.89 12.50
N GLN A 232 18.99 27.06 11.45
CA GLN A 232 18.45 27.39 10.14
C GLN A 232 17.85 26.16 9.47
N THR A 233 16.71 26.35 8.79
CA THR A 233 16.07 25.36 7.93
C THR A 233 16.00 25.86 6.48
N HIS A 234 16.02 24.91 5.54
CA HIS A 234 15.89 25.15 4.10
C HIS A 234 14.45 25.36 3.68
N ALA A 235 14.25 26.03 2.53
CA ALA A 235 12.93 26.09 1.92
C ALA A 235 12.54 24.73 1.34
N VAL A 236 11.31 24.28 1.58
CA VAL A 236 10.79 22.96 1.18
C VAL A 236 9.41 23.05 0.53
N VAL A 237 9.16 22.15 -0.42
CA VAL A 237 7.81 21.85 -0.93
C VAL A 237 7.50 20.38 -0.60
N LEU A 238 6.38 20.15 0.06
CA LEU A 238 6.04 18.86 0.68
C LEU A 238 4.67 18.40 0.18
N SER A 239 4.54 17.09 -0.08
CA SER A 239 3.25 16.39 -0.10
C SER A 239 3.10 15.65 1.23
N ARG A 240 2.06 15.99 2.01
CA ARG A 240 1.84 15.43 3.35
C ARG A 240 0.36 15.09 3.63
N PRO A 241 0.06 14.00 4.35
CA PRO A 241 -1.27 13.78 4.92
C PRO A 241 -1.63 14.93 5.87
N ALA A 242 -2.82 15.50 5.70
CA ALA A 242 -3.30 16.73 6.34
C ALA A 242 -3.41 16.69 7.89
N TRP A 243 -3.08 15.55 8.52
CA TRP A 243 -3.12 15.35 9.98
C TRP A 243 -1.73 15.28 10.64
N LEU A 244 -0.67 14.91 9.90
CA LEU A 244 0.68 14.71 10.45
C LEU A 244 1.61 15.88 10.10
N TRP A 245 2.54 16.24 10.99
CA TRP A 245 3.44 17.39 10.81
C TRP A 245 4.48 17.19 9.70
N GLY A 246 4.98 15.96 9.55
CA GLY A 246 5.96 15.54 8.57
C GLY A 246 5.46 15.54 7.11
N ALA A 247 6.08 14.73 6.26
CA ALA A 247 5.74 14.58 4.85
C ALA A 247 5.91 13.14 4.35
N GLU A 248 5.12 12.77 3.36
CA GLU A 248 5.24 11.49 2.63
C GLU A 248 6.27 11.59 1.49
N MET A 249 6.52 12.81 1.01
CA MET A 249 7.52 13.14 -0.01
C MET A 249 7.71 14.65 -0.10
N GLY A 250 8.81 15.08 -0.69
CA GLY A 250 9.01 16.48 -1.02
C GLY A 250 10.37 16.76 -1.64
N ALA A 251 10.60 18.04 -1.91
CA ALA A 251 11.88 18.56 -2.37
C ALA A 251 12.27 19.80 -1.56
N ASN A 252 13.55 20.18 -1.61
CA ASN A 252 14.06 21.42 -1.03
C ASN A 252 14.78 22.33 -2.04
N GLU A 253 15.12 23.54 -1.62
CA GLU A 253 15.80 24.55 -2.46
C GLU A 253 17.14 24.07 -3.05
N HIS A 254 17.83 23.13 -2.40
CA HIS A 254 19.07 22.50 -2.89
C HIS A 254 18.84 21.36 -3.90
N GLN A 255 17.57 21.11 -4.24
CA GLN A 255 17.12 20.05 -5.14
C GLN A 255 17.33 18.64 -4.58
N VAL A 256 17.37 18.49 -3.25
CA VAL A 256 17.23 17.19 -2.61
C VAL A 256 15.77 16.77 -2.69
N CYS A 257 15.48 15.57 -3.20
CA CYS A 257 14.15 14.96 -3.24
C CYS A 257 14.12 13.71 -2.37
N ILE A 258 13.05 13.54 -1.57
CA ILE A 258 12.89 12.40 -0.66
C ILE A 258 11.46 11.83 -0.76
N GLY A 259 11.35 10.50 -0.68
CA GLY A 259 10.12 9.74 -0.51
C GLY A 259 10.35 8.54 0.41
N ASN A 260 9.29 7.99 0.99
CA ASN A 260 9.37 6.89 1.95
C ASN A 260 8.25 5.83 1.81
N GLU A 261 8.54 4.63 2.34
CA GLU A 261 7.64 3.48 2.37
C GLU A 261 7.58 2.89 3.77
N ALA A 262 6.43 2.29 4.09
CA ALA A 262 6.28 1.37 5.21
C ALA A 262 6.96 0.02 4.93
N VAL A 263 7.83 -0.44 5.82
CA VAL A 263 8.47 -1.76 5.76
C VAL A 263 8.33 -2.52 7.09
N TRP A 264 8.30 -3.85 7.01
CA TRP A 264 8.20 -4.74 8.16
C TRP A 264 9.21 -5.88 8.08
N GLY A 265 10.01 -6.04 9.14
CA GLY A 265 11.01 -7.10 9.27
C GLY A 265 10.94 -7.84 10.60
N LYS A 266 11.92 -8.70 10.85
CA LYS A 266 12.07 -9.48 12.09
C LYS A 266 12.19 -8.60 13.34
N GLU A 267 12.78 -7.41 13.19
CA GLU A 267 12.82 -6.40 14.25
C GLU A 267 11.39 -5.95 14.57
N SER A 268 11.01 -6.01 15.84
CA SER A 268 9.69 -5.58 16.30
C SER A 268 9.53 -4.08 16.08
N VAL A 269 8.39 -3.69 15.51
CA VAL A 269 8.00 -2.29 15.43
C VAL A 269 7.41 -1.86 16.77
N ASP A 270 7.91 -0.77 17.33
CA ASP A 270 7.37 -0.21 18.58
C ASP A 270 6.08 0.59 18.31
N GLY A 271 5.19 0.59 19.30
CA GLY A 271 4.00 1.43 19.35
C GLY A 271 4.18 2.72 20.15
N GLU A 272 5.28 2.87 20.89
CA GLU A 272 5.58 4.11 21.62
C GLU A 272 5.79 5.30 20.66
N GLU A 273 5.33 6.47 21.11
CA GLU A 273 5.35 7.70 20.32
C GLU A 273 6.77 8.27 20.21
N ALA A 274 7.31 8.28 18.99
CA ALA A 274 8.61 8.84 18.65
C ALA A 274 8.48 9.71 17.37
N LEU A 275 9.56 9.91 16.62
CA LEU A 275 9.46 10.47 15.27
C LEU A 275 8.79 9.46 14.33
N LEU A 276 7.87 9.93 13.51
CA LEU A 276 7.41 9.14 12.37
C LEU A 276 8.46 9.17 11.25
N GLY A 277 8.52 8.15 10.40
CA GLY A 277 9.29 8.22 9.15
C GLY A 277 8.96 9.44 8.30
N MET A 278 7.70 9.88 8.32
CA MET A 278 7.26 11.09 7.64
C MET A 278 7.82 12.37 8.29
N ASP A 279 7.99 12.38 9.62
CA ASP A 279 8.70 13.46 10.30
C ASP A 279 10.17 13.47 9.89
N LEU A 280 10.81 12.30 9.77
CA LEU A 280 12.19 12.15 9.28
C LEU A 280 12.36 12.64 7.83
N VAL A 281 11.42 12.35 6.91
CA VAL A 281 11.41 12.92 5.53
C VAL A 281 11.47 14.44 5.57
N ARG A 282 10.56 15.07 6.33
CA ARG A 282 10.49 16.54 6.43
C ARG A 282 11.74 17.12 7.09
N LEU A 283 12.19 16.54 8.20
CA LEU A 283 13.38 16.99 8.92
C LEU A 283 14.65 16.89 8.06
N ALA A 284 14.77 15.86 7.23
CA ALA A 284 15.87 15.73 6.28
C ALA A 284 15.83 16.82 5.21
N LEU A 285 14.68 17.04 4.56
CA LEU A 285 14.50 18.10 3.56
C LEU A 285 14.76 19.50 4.14
N GLU A 286 14.33 19.78 5.37
CA GLU A 286 14.57 21.05 6.05
C GLU A 286 16.03 21.25 6.51
N ARG A 287 16.87 20.21 6.58
CA ARG A 287 18.20 20.26 7.25
C ARG A 287 19.39 19.78 6.42
N ALA A 288 19.19 19.31 5.19
CA ALA A 288 20.24 18.80 4.31
C ALA A 288 20.30 19.55 2.98
N ASP A 289 21.52 19.70 2.44
CA ASP A 289 21.84 20.33 1.15
C ASP A 289 22.23 19.30 0.06
N SER A 290 22.29 18.02 0.43
CA SER A 290 22.68 16.88 -0.41
C SER A 290 21.98 15.60 0.04
N ALA A 291 21.89 14.62 -0.87
CA ALA A 291 21.30 13.31 -0.58
C ALA A 291 22.09 12.54 0.49
N GLU A 292 23.43 12.61 0.45
CA GLU A 292 24.26 12.01 1.49
C GLU A 292 24.04 12.67 2.86
N ARG A 293 23.95 14.01 2.92
CA ARG A 293 23.66 14.70 4.19
C ARG A 293 22.26 14.39 4.72
N ALA A 294 21.29 14.14 3.85
CA ALA A 294 19.95 13.72 4.25
C ALA A 294 19.96 12.33 4.92
N VAL A 295 20.77 11.38 4.43
CA VAL A 295 20.99 10.08 5.12
C VAL A 295 21.56 10.30 6.53
N ASP A 296 22.57 11.17 6.66
CA ASP A 296 23.17 11.47 7.96
C ASP A 296 22.16 12.13 8.91
N VAL A 297 21.36 13.10 8.45
CA VAL A 297 20.31 13.74 9.28
C VAL A 297 19.27 12.73 9.75
N ILE A 298 18.78 11.84 8.88
CA ILE A 298 17.77 10.83 9.27
C ILE A 298 18.36 9.89 10.33
N THR A 299 19.61 9.47 10.16
CA THR A 299 20.25 8.50 11.07
C THR A 299 20.66 9.12 12.41
N GLU A 300 21.13 10.37 12.43
CA GLU A 300 21.35 11.18 13.64
C GLU A 300 20.04 11.36 14.46
N LEU A 301 18.92 11.61 13.77
CA LEU A 301 17.61 11.78 14.41
C LEU A 301 17.04 10.45 14.91
N LEU A 302 17.20 9.37 14.14
CA LEU A 302 16.78 8.02 14.52
C LEU A 302 17.54 7.54 15.76
N GLU A 303 18.84 7.79 15.86
CA GLU A 303 19.64 7.46 17.05
C GLU A 303 19.19 8.26 18.29
N LYS A 304 18.92 9.56 18.12
CA LYS A 304 18.62 10.47 19.24
C LYS A 304 17.17 10.39 19.73
N TYR A 305 16.20 10.16 18.84
CA TYR A 305 14.77 10.28 19.13
C TYR A 305 13.95 9.01 18.79
N GLY A 306 14.57 8.00 18.15
CA GLY A 306 13.89 6.77 17.74
C GLY A 306 12.91 6.96 16.57
N GLN A 307 12.22 5.87 16.22
CA GLN A 307 11.09 5.88 15.30
C GLN A 307 9.93 5.07 15.89
N GLY A 308 8.68 5.52 15.72
CA GLY A 308 7.53 4.85 16.32
C GLY A 308 6.29 5.73 16.46
N GLY A 309 5.17 5.09 16.79
CA GLY A 309 3.85 5.70 16.87
C GLY A 309 2.96 5.33 15.68
N ASN A 310 1.68 5.67 15.78
CA ASN A 310 0.68 5.35 14.77
C ASN A 310 0.91 6.13 13.46
N CYS A 311 0.88 5.45 12.32
CA CYS A 311 1.10 6.08 11.01
C CYS A 311 -0.21 6.42 10.28
N MET A 312 -1.37 6.40 10.97
CA MET A 312 -2.71 6.58 10.39
C MET A 312 -3.65 7.39 11.31
N GLU A 313 -4.56 8.18 10.73
CA GLU A 313 -5.61 8.90 11.47
C GLU A 313 -6.80 7.97 11.82
N ASP A 314 -6.53 6.99 12.69
CA ASP A 314 -7.48 5.98 13.20
C ASP A 314 -7.06 5.53 14.63
N GLU A 315 -7.98 5.00 15.42
CA GLU A 315 -7.70 4.29 16.67
C GLU A 315 -7.05 2.91 16.44
N CYS A 316 -7.25 2.33 15.26
CA CYS A 316 -6.71 1.03 14.84
C CYS A 316 -5.22 1.13 14.47
N GLY A 317 -4.37 1.30 15.49
CA GLY A 317 -2.94 1.60 15.35
C GLY A 317 -2.19 0.82 14.26
N PHE A 318 -1.57 1.57 13.34
CA PHE A 318 -0.83 1.06 12.18
C PHE A 318 0.62 1.53 12.26
N THR A 319 1.55 0.64 12.63
CA THR A 319 2.96 0.98 12.84
C THR A 319 3.88 0.23 11.87
N TYR A 320 4.99 0.86 11.49
CA TYR A 320 6.03 0.28 10.63
C TYR A 320 7.40 0.91 10.87
N HIS A 321 8.46 0.31 10.31
CA HIS A 321 9.73 1.00 10.07
C HIS A 321 9.76 1.55 8.64
N ASN A 322 10.82 2.28 8.26
CA ASN A 322 10.87 2.96 6.97
C ASN A 322 12.01 2.52 6.04
N SER A 323 11.65 2.43 4.76
CA SER A 323 12.58 2.66 3.64
C SER A 323 12.45 4.11 3.19
N PHE A 324 13.54 4.67 2.66
CA PHE A 324 13.62 6.00 2.09
C PHE A 324 14.40 5.97 0.78
N LEU A 325 13.89 6.64 -0.26
CA LEU A 325 14.66 6.98 -1.46
C LEU A 325 14.95 8.47 -1.44
N ILE A 326 16.23 8.80 -1.51
CA ILE A 326 16.75 10.15 -1.38
C ILE A 326 17.56 10.42 -2.65
N SER A 327 17.46 11.61 -3.25
CA SER A 327 18.25 11.96 -4.44
C SER A 327 18.57 13.45 -4.49
N ASP A 328 19.65 13.81 -5.20
CA ASP A 328 20.05 15.18 -5.47
C ASP A 328 20.52 15.36 -6.93
N ARG A 329 21.25 16.44 -7.24
CA ARG A 329 21.80 16.75 -8.57
C ARG A 329 22.89 15.76 -9.06
N THR A 330 23.33 14.82 -8.24
CA THR A 330 24.51 13.99 -8.51
C THR A 330 24.32 12.51 -8.25
N GLU A 331 23.55 12.15 -7.22
CA GLU A 331 23.44 10.80 -6.71
C GLU A 331 22.07 10.53 -6.06
N ALA A 332 21.83 9.26 -5.73
CA ALA A 332 20.71 8.84 -4.91
C ALA A 332 21.15 7.83 -3.84
N TRP A 333 20.35 7.71 -2.79
CA TRP A 333 20.56 6.79 -1.68
C TRP A 333 19.26 6.06 -1.36
N VAL A 334 19.37 4.75 -1.14
CA VAL A 334 18.37 3.97 -0.42
C VAL A 334 18.80 3.92 1.03
N LEU A 335 17.92 4.23 1.98
CA LEU A 335 18.14 4.06 3.41
C LEU A 335 17.02 3.20 3.98
N GLU A 336 17.35 2.06 4.57
CA GLU A 336 16.38 1.13 5.17
C GLU A 336 16.64 0.98 6.67
N THR A 337 15.58 1.12 7.47
CA THR A 337 15.64 1.15 8.93
C THR A 337 14.93 -0.05 9.56
N ALA A 338 15.43 -0.52 10.69
CA ALA A 338 14.90 -1.62 11.48
C ALA A 338 15.12 -1.32 12.98
N GLY A 339 14.10 -0.79 13.66
CA GLY A 339 14.27 -0.23 15.00
C GLY A 339 15.27 0.93 14.97
N LYS A 340 16.27 0.91 15.85
CA LYS A 340 17.41 1.86 15.79
C LYS A 340 18.45 1.55 14.71
N TYR A 341 18.45 0.33 14.17
CA TYR A 341 19.45 -0.13 13.20
C TYR A 341 19.07 0.31 11.78
N TRP A 342 20.07 0.45 10.92
CA TRP A 342 19.85 0.88 9.54
C TRP A 342 21.02 0.48 8.63
N ALA A 343 20.74 0.42 7.33
CA ALA A 343 21.73 0.26 6.26
C ALA A 343 21.39 1.23 5.11
N ALA A 344 22.40 1.70 4.39
CA ALA A 344 22.23 2.59 3.25
C ALA A 344 23.07 2.15 2.04
N GLU A 345 22.49 2.27 0.84
CA GLU A 345 23.08 1.94 -0.46
C GLU A 345 23.15 3.20 -1.33
N ARG A 346 24.34 3.54 -1.83
CA ARG A 346 24.58 4.66 -2.75
C ARG A 346 24.28 4.25 -4.20
N VAL A 347 23.67 5.12 -4.98
CA VAL A 347 23.33 4.93 -6.39
C VAL A 347 23.85 6.13 -7.19
N GLU A 348 24.95 5.93 -7.91
CA GLU A 348 25.67 7.00 -8.64
C GLU A 348 25.27 7.12 -10.12
N ALA A 349 24.58 6.10 -10.66
CA ALA A 349 24.14 6.02 -12.05
C ALA A 349 23.05 4.96 -12.20
N GLY A 350 22.33 4.97 -13.33
CA GLY A 350 21.33 3.96 -13.65
C GLY A 350 19.96 4.32 -13.08
N TYR A 351 19.22 3.32 -12.59
CA TYR A 351 17.92 3.53 -11.95
C TYR A 351 17.75 2.59 -10.75
N ARG A 352 16.95 3.04 -9.76
CA ARG A 352 16.61 2.29 -8.55
C ARG A 352 15.16 2.61 -8.17
N ASN A 353 14.46 1.62 -7.63
CA ASN A 353 13.15 1.80 -7.02
C ASN A 353 13.14 1.13 -5.64
N ILE A 354 12.15 1.47 -4.83
CA ILE A 354 11.80 0.81 -3.57
C ILE A 354 10.28 0.75 -3.42
N SER A 355 9.85 -0.24 -2.65
CA SER A 355 8.45 -0.57 -2.35
C SER A 355 8.38 -1.02 -0.88
N ASN A 356 7.28 -1.61 -0.41
CA ASN A 356 7.07 -2.00 0.99
C ASN A 356 7.85 -3.25 1.46
N GLU A 357 9.09 -3.43 1.01
CA GLU A 357 10.01 -4.49 1.45
C GLU A 357 11.46 -3.97 1.53
N TYR A 358 12.28 -4.61 2.37
CA TYR A 358 13.72 -4.33 2.35
C TYR A 358 14.35 -4.85 1.06
N SER A 359 15.17 -4.01 0.44
CA SER A 359 15.76 -4.20 -0.87
C SER A 359 17.29 -4.06 -0.86
N ILE A 360 17.90 -3.45 0.17
CA ILE A 360 19.35 -3.35 0.30
C ILE A 360 19.92 -4.75 0.52
N THR A 361 20.86 -5.16 -0.35
CA THR A 361 21.42 -6.52 -0.31
C THR A 361 22.80 -6.55 0.35
N ALA A 362 23.84 -6.92 -0.40
CA ALA A 362 25.22 -7.03 0.08
C ALA A 362 26.07 -5.79 -0.24
N LYS A 363 25.61 -4.92 -1.14
CA LYS A 363 26.16 -3.57 -1.30
C LYS A 363 25.56 -2.70 -0.20
N ILE A 364 26.40 -2.23 0.70
CA ILE A 364 26.06 -1.35 1.82
C ILE A 364 27.22 -0.36 1.92
N ASP A 365 26.92 0.93 1.75
CA ASP A 365 27.90 2.02 1.71
C ASP A 365 28.00 2.74 3.07
N LYS A 366 26.88 2.79 3.82
CA LYS A 366 26.84 3.18 5.25
C LYS A 366 25.95 2.21 6.04
N GLU A 367 26.27 1.94 7.31
CA GLU A 367 25.45 1.11 8.21
C GLU A 367 25.59 1.53 9.67
N HIS A 368 24.56 1.24 10.48
CA HIS A 368 24.64 1.39 11.93
C HIS A 368 25.77 0.51 12.50
N PRO A 369 26.70 1.01 13.35
CA PRO A 369 27.89 0.28 13.77
C PRO A 369 27.63 -1.10 14.40
N GLU A 370 26.53 -1.23 15.14
CA GLU A 370 26.13 -2.48 15.80
C GLU A 370 25.25 -3.41 14.93
N LEU A 371 24.83 -2.99 13.71
CA LEU A 371 23.87 -3.70 12.84
C LEU A 371 24.18 -5.19 12.73
N ARG A 372 25.42 -5.50 12.36
CA ARG A 372 25.86 -6.87 12.07
C ARG A 372 26.03 -7.71 13.34
N THR A 373 26.48 -7.09 14.43
CA THR A 373 26.66 -7.75 15.73
C THR A 373 25.32 -8.13 16.32
N TYR A 374 24.36 -7.19 16.35
CA TYR A 374 23.01 -7.45 16.80
C TYR A 374 22.32 -8.56 15.98
N ALA A 375 22.47 -8.55 14.65
CA ALA A 375 21.94 -9.62 13.80
C ALA A 375 22.56 -11.01 14.09
N GLN A 376 23.79 -11.09 14.61
CA GLN A 376 24.37 -12.35 15.11
C GLN A 376 23.81 -12.75 16.47
N GLU A 377 23.66 -11.80 17.39
CA GLU A 377 23.10 -12.03 18.73
C GLU A 377 21.65 -12.52 18.67
N GLN A 378 20.84 -11.98 17.75
CA GLN A 378 19.49 -12.47 17.46
C GLN A 378 19.46 -13.80 16.67
N GLY A 379 20.62 -14.32 16.25
CA GLY A 379 20.73 -15.54 15.46
C GLY A 379 20.23 -15.43 14.01
N TRP A 380 19.97 -14.22 13.51
CA TRP A 380 19.46 -13.98 12.15
C TRP A 380 20.56 -14.08 11.09
N TRP A 381 21.82 -13.84 11.48
CA TRP A 381 23.00 -14.01 10.65
C TRP A 381 24.06 -14.84 11.37
N ASN A 382 24.75 -15.72 10.64
CA ASN A 382 25.72 -16.67 11.22
C ASN A 382 27.18 -16.14 11.26
N GLY A 383 27.39 -14.88 10.91
CA GLY A 383 28.72 -14.25 10.84
C GLY A 383 29.66 -14.77 9.74
N LYS A 384 29.24 -15.74 8.92
CA LYS A 384 30.08 -16.45 7.94
C LYS A 384 29.63 -16.27 6.49
N ALA A 385 28.33 -16.26 6.24
CA ALA A 385 27.79 -15.94 4.92
C ALA A 385 27.94 -14.44 4.64
N THR A 386 28.03 -14.03 3.37
CA THR A 386 27.97 -12.61 3.00
C THR A 386 26.74 -11.96 3.63
N PHE A 387 26.94 -10.86 4.36
CA PHE A 387 25.84 -10.11 4.95
C PHE A 387 24.96 -9.55 3.84
N ASN A 388 23.64 -9.66 4.00
CA ASN A 388 22.66 -9.18 3.05
C ASN A 388 21.50 -8.62 3.88
N PHE A 389 21.35 -7.29 3.91
CA PHE A 389 20.47 -6.63 4.88
C PHE A 389 19.02 -7.12 4.73
N ALA A 390 18.46 -7.04 3.52
CA ALA A 390 17.13 -7.54 3.20
C ALA A 390 16.91 -9.00 3.63
N LYS A 391 17.83 -9.92 3.29
CA LYS A 391 17.71 -11.34 3.68
C LYS A 391 17.81 -11.56 5.20
N VAL A 392 18.63 -10.77 5.89
CA VAL A 392 18.84 -10.88 7.33
C VAL A 392 17.68 -10.27 8.11
N TYR A 393 17.14 -9.13 7.69
CA TYR A 393 16.12 -8.39 8.43
C TYR A 393 14.67 -8.65 7.96
N SER A 394 14.43 -9.08 6.72
CA SER A 394 13.07 -9.48 6.27
C SER A 394 12.61 -10.79 6.92
N TYR A 395 11.29 -10.94 7.04
CA TYR A 395 10.67 -12.23 7.35
C TYR A 395 10.92 -13.24 6.23
N SER A 396 11.10 -14.52 6.57
CA SER A 396 11.46 -15.55 5.59
C SER A 396 10.32 -16.01 4.70
N ASN A 397 9.05 -15.77 5.08
CA ASN A 397 7.90 -16.06 4.23
C ASN A 397 6.63 -15.34 4.74
N THR A 398 6.12 -14.36 4.00
CA THR A 398 4.76 -13.83 4.18
C THR A 398 4.20 -13.36 2.83
N ALA A 399 2.89 -13.46 2.63
CA ALA A 399 2.20 -12.91 1.45
C ALA A 399 2.43 -11.39 1.24
N ARG A 400 2.95 -10.69 2.26
CA ARG A 400 3.41 -9.28 2.16
C ARG A 400 4.56 -9.13 1.16
N ILE A 401 5.51 -10.07 1.16
CA ILE A 401 6.67 -10.11 0.25
C ILE A 401 6.23 -10.53 -1.15
N GLU A 402 5.22 -11.39 -1.28
CA GLU A 402 4.68 -11.77 -2.59
C GLU A 402 3.97 -10.58 -3.27
N ALA A 403 3.25 -9.75 -2.51
CA ALA A 403 2.59 -8.55 -3.02
C ALA A 403 3.56 -7.36 -3.24
N ALA A 404 4.45 -7.08 -2.29
CA ALA A 404 5.44 -6.00 -2.40
C ALA A 404 6.52 -6.31 -3.45
N GLY A 405 7.05 -7.53 -3.45
CA GLY A 405 7.99 -8.02 -4.45
C GLY A 405 7.41 -8.08 -5.86
N GLY A 406 6.07 -8.19 -5.99
CA GLY A 406 5.36 -7.97 -7.25
C GLY A 406 5.60 -6.56 -7.79
N ARG A 407 5.13 -5.53 -7.08
CA ARG A 407 5.30 -4.12 -7.49
C ARG A 407 6.76 -3.70 -7.61
N PHE A 408 7.63 -4.11 -6.69
CA PHE A 408 9.07 -3.85 -6.76
C PHE A 408 9.66 -4.39 -8.08
N CYS A 409 9.28 -5.61 -8.48
CA CYS A 409 9.73 -6.21 -9.73
C CYS A 409 9.08 -5.58 -10.97
N GLU A 410 7.75 -5.32 -10.98
CA GLU A 410 7.08 -4.70 -12.12
C GLU A 410 7.55 -3.26 -12.35
N GLY A 411 7.64 -2.45 -11.28
CA GLY A 411 8.19 -1.10 -11.34
C GLY A 411 9.63 -1.06 -11.84
N ARG A 412 10.46 -2.03 -11.44
CA ARG A 412 11.81 -2.20 -12.00
C ARG A 412 11.79 -2.55 -13.49
N LYS A 413 10.86 -3.37 -13.97
CA LYS A 413 10.69 -3.66 -15.41
C LYS A 413 10.22 -2.44 -16.19
N LEU A 414 9.33 -1.62 -15.63
CA LEU A 414 8.85 -0.39 -16.28
C LEU A 414 9.98 0.65 -16.43
N LEU A 415 10.82 0.83 -15.41
CA LEU A 415 12.06 1.60 -15.52
C LEU A 415 12.99 1.01 -16.59
N GLN A 416 13.24 -0.30 -16.56
CA GLN A 416 14.11 -0.98 -17.52
C GLN A 416 13.64 -0.84 -18.98
N LYS A 417 12.32 -0.90 -19.22
CA LYS A 417 11.70 -0.75 -20.54
C LYS A 417 12.02 0.61 -21.19
N SER A 418 12.33 1.62 -20.37
CA SER A 418 12.57 3.00 -20.79
C SER A 418 14.01 3.45 -20.56
N GLU A 419 14.92 2.52 -20.23
CA GLU A 419 16.33 2.82 -19.92
C GLU A 419 17.03 3.58 -21.06
N GLY A 420 17.63 4.71 -20.72
CA GLY A 420 18.27 5.64 -21.67
C GLY A 420 17.35 6.78 -22.14
N HIS A 421 16.05 6.67 -21.85
CA HIS A 421 15.01 7.58 -22.31
C HIS A 421 14.01 7.96 -21.19
N ILE A 422 14.39 7.82 -19.91
CA ILE A 422 13.51 8.17 -18.80
C ILE A 422 13.36 9.69 -18.72
N THR A 423 12.11 10.17 -18.88
CA THR A 423 11.72 11.58 -18.76
C THR A 423 10.69 11.79 -17.64
N ALA A 424 10.23 13.02 -17.45
CA ALA A 424 9.09 13.32 -16.58
C ALA A 424 7.83 12.55 -17.00
N GLU A 425 7.50 12.54 -18.29
CA GLU A 425 6.36 11.80 -18.85
C GLU A 425 6.49 10.30 -18.57
N THR A 426 7.67 9.71 -18.80
CA THR A 426 7.92 8.30 -18.46
C THR A 426 7.62 8.01 -16.99
N MET A 427 8.07 8.88 -16.09
CA MET A 427 7.86 8.69 -14.65
C MET A 427 6.38 8.88 -14.27
N MET A 428 5.69 9.88 -14.84
CA MET A 428 4.25 10.08 -14.62
C MET A 428 3.43 8.89 -15.12
N ASP A 429 3.82 8.27 -16.24
CA ASP A 429 3.16 7.07 -16.76
C ASP A 429 3.41 5.84 -15.87
N ILE A 430 4.62 5.68 -15.32
CA ILE A 430 4.92 4.63 -14.32
C ILE A 430 4.04 4.81 -13.08
N LEU A 431 3.93 6.03 -12.55
CA LEU A 431 3.11 6.33 -11.38
C LEU A 431 1.60 6.16 -11.65
N ARG A 432 1.17 6.11 -12.91
CA ARG A 432 -0.23 5.85 -13.32
C ARG A 432 -0.56 4.38 -13.51
N ASP A 433 0.44 3.50 -13.57
CA ASP A 433 0.27 2.13 -14.02
C ASP A 433 -0.51 1.28 -13.01
N LYS A 434 -1.79 1.02 -13.34
CA LYS A 434 -2.70 0.20 -12.54
C LYS A 434 -2.52 -1.31 -12.76
N GLU A 435 -1.89 -1.73 -13.87
CA GLU A 435 -1.70 -3.16 -14.20
C GLU A 435 -0.61 -3.80 -13.34
N SER A 436 0.49 -3.08 -13.12
CA SER A 436 1.55 -3.41 -12.15
C SER A 436 1.12 -3.24 -10.69
N GLY A 437 0.06 -2.45 -10.46
CA GLY A 437 -0.43 -2.07 -9.13
C GLY A 437 0.28 -0.88 -8.47
N ILE A 438 1.13 -0.15 -9.20
CA ILE A 438 1.83 1.06 -8.71
C ILE A 438 0.84 2.19 -8.43
N ASN A 439 -0.18 2.33 -9.28
CA ASN A 439 -1.34 3.19 -9.00
C ASN A 439 -2.43 2.34 -8.32
N MET A 440 -2.66 2.59 -7.03
CA MET A 440 -3.64 1.82 -6.24
C MET A 440 -5.02 2.47 -6.25
N GLU A 441 -6.05 1.63 -6.29
CA GLU A 441 -7.47 2.01 -6.13
C GLU A 441 -8.14 1.18 -5.00
N GLY A 442 -9.15 1.76 -4.33
CA GLY A 442 -9.95 1.10 -3.31
C GLY A 442 -9.90 1.81 -1.94
N MET A 443 -10.11 1.07 -0.85
CA MET A 443 -10.08 1.60 0.52
C MET A 443 -8.72 2.17 0.93
N PHE A 444 -7.66 1.72 0.27
CA PHE A 444 -6.35 2.31 0.29
C PHE A 444 -5.98 2.56 -1.16
N MET A 445 -5.59 3.78 -1.49
CA MET A 445 -5.38 4.22 -2.87
C MET A 445 -4.22 5.20 -2.92
N THR A 446 -3.67 5.43 -4.11
CA THR A 446 -2.70 6.52 -4.31
C THR A 446 -3.40 7.85 -4.02
N THR A 447 -3.07 8.49 -2.90
CA THR A 447 -3.72 9.75 -2.44
C THR A 447 -2.99 11.00 -2.91
N GLY A 448 -1.72 10.85 -3.31
CA GLY A 448 -0.93 11.90 -3.93
C GLY A 448 0.30 11.31 -4.63
N SER A 449 0.76 12.00 -5.66
CA SER A 449 1.91 11.60 -6.46
C SER A 449 2.83 12.79 -6.72
N MET A 450 4.14 12.51 -6.82
CA MET A 450 5.18 13.49 -7.12
C MET A 450 6.08 12.97 -8.25
N VAL A 451 6.51 13.85 -9.14
CA VAL A 451 7.64 13.63 -10.07
C VAL A 451 8.58 14.81 -9.95
N SER A 452 9.90 14.61 -10.04
CA SER A 452 10.87 15.72 -10.08
C SER A 452 11.91 15.49 -11.15
N VAL A 453 12.28 16.56 -11.84
CA VAL A 453 13.35 16.60 -12.83
C VAL A 453 14.39 17.59 -12.39
N VAL A 454 15.60 17.12 -12.13
CA VAL A 454 16.68 17.90 -11.54
C VAL A 454 17.92 17.81 -12.45
N PRO A 455 18.26 18.87 -13.22
CA PRO A 455 19.47 18.89 -14.04
C PRO A 455 20.74 18.74 -13.19
N LYS A 456 21.76 18.02 -13.72
CA LYS A 456 23.08 17.96 -13.08
C LYS A 456 23.79 19.31 -13.05
N ASP A 457 23.55 20.14 -14.06
CA ASP A 457 24.09 21.50 -14.13
C ASP A 457 23.29 22.43 -13.20
N GLN A 458 24.00 23.06 -12.27
CA GLN A 458 23.46 23.94 -11.23
C GLN A 458 22.92 25.26 -11.79
N ASN A 459 23.28 25.64 -13.02
CA ASN A 459 22.73 26.83 -13.68
C ASN A 459 21.24 26.68 -14.01
N PHE A 460 20.71 25.44 -14.08
CA PHE A 460 19.30 25.18 -14.35
C PHE A 460 18.53 24.82 -13.07
N PRO A 461 17.28 25.28 -12.92
CA PRO A 461 16.40 24.88 -11.83
C PRO A 461 16.04 23.39 -11.94
N GLY A 462 15.67 22.77 -10.82
CA GLY A 462 14.83 21.58 -10.87
C GLY A 462 13.35 21.96 -10.94
N VAL A 463 12.55 21.05 -11.46
CA VAL A 463 11.10 21.19 -11.58
C VAL A 463 10.44 20.04 -10.83
N HIS A 464 9.55 20.38 -9.90
CA HIS A 464 8.86 19.43 -9.04
C HIS A 464 7.37 19.43 -9.34
N PHE A 465 6.84 18.33 -9.83
CA PHE A 465 5.43 18.15 -10.15
C PHE A 465 4.71 17.41 -9.03
N PHE A 466 3.52 17.87 -8.65
CA PHE A 466 2.67 17.20 -7.66
C PHE A 466 1.21 17.13 -8.12
N THR A 467 0.48 16.07 -7.77
CA THR A 467 -0.97 16.00 -8.03
C THR A 467 -1.78 16.84 -7.03
N ALA A 468 -1.45 16.78 -5.74
CA ALA A 468 -2.29 17.29 -4.63
C ALA A 468 -3.72 16.72 -4.60
N THR A 469 -3.94 15.59 -5.27
CA THR A 469 -5.22 14.88 -5.41
C THR A 469 -4.99 13.38 -5.62
N PRO A 470 -5.93 12.51 -5.21
CA PRO A 470 -5.82 11.06 -5.39
C PRO A 470 -5.87 10.61 -6.85
N ASP A 471 -5.41 9.38 -7.09
CA ASP A 471 -5.27 8.71 -8.39
C ASP A 471 -4.57 9.59 -9.45
N PRO A 472 -3.26 9.40 -9.72
CA PRO A 472 -2.56 10.15 -10.76
C PRO A 472 -3.16 9.97 -12.16
N ASP A 473 -3.97 8.94 -12.41
CA ASP A 473 -4.71 8.78 -13.66
C ASP A 473 -5.97 9.70 -13.73
N ARG A 474 -6.47 10.18 -12.59
CA ARG A 474 -7.59 11.14 -12.51
C ARG A 474 -7.16 12.55 -12.11
N SER A 475 -5.84 12.78 -12.02
CA SER A 475 -5.24 14.02 -11.54
C SER A 475 -4.32 14.68 -12.57
N VAL A 476 -4.07 15.98 -12.37
CA VAL A 476 -3.06 16.78 -13.07
C VAL A 476 -1.81 16.93 -12.21
N PHE A 477 -0.63 16.59 -12.74
CA PHE A 477 0.67 16.94 -12.19
C PHE A 477 0.98 18.43 -12.40
N LYS A 478 0.84 19.27 -11.36
CA LYS A 478 1.17 20.70 -11.40
C LYS A 478 2.65 20.93 -11.12
N PRO A 479 3.38 21.69 -11.96
CA PRO A 479 4.78 22.03 -11.69
C PRO A 479 4.94 23.10 -10.60
N PHE A 480 6.06 23.00 -9.90
CA PHE A 480 6.57 23.92 -8.90
C PHE A 480 8.08 24.08 -9.13
N ILE A 481 8.58 25.31 -9.01
CA ILE A 481 10.02 25.62 -9.07
C ILE A 481 10.36 26.51 -7.88
N PHE A 482 11.50 26.26 -7.25
CA PHE A 482 12.04 27.13 -6.21
C PHE A 482 12.53 28.46 -6.80
N VAL A 483 11.79 29.53 -6.50
CA VAL A 483 12.13 30.93 -6.81
C VAL A 483 11.84 31.82 -5.59
N MET A 484 12.26 33.08 -5.65
CA MET A 484 11.95 34.06 -4.61
C MET A 484 10.45 34.36 -4.54
N ASP A 485 10.00 34.86 -3.39
CA ASP A 485 8.64 35.41 -3.21
C ASP A 485 7.45 34.48 -3.41
N ILE A 486 7.65 33.15 -3.50
CA ILE A 486 6.57 32.15 -3.52
C ILE A 486 5.55 32.40 -2.39
N LYS A 487 4.26 32.36 -2.73
CA LYS A 487 3.15 32.54 -1.79
C LYS A 487 2.57 31.18 -1.36
N GLN A 488 1.84 31.16 -0.25
CA GLN A 488 1.22 29.93 0.26
C GLN A 488 0.26 29.30 -0.76
N LEU A 489 0.37 27.99 -0.96
CA LEU A 489 -0.41 27.19 -1.91
C LEU A 489 -1.84 26.92 -1.37
N LYS A 490 -2.67 27.97 -1.26
CA LYS A 490 -3.93 27.94 -0.49
C LYS A 490 -4.95 26.91 -0.95
N HIS A 491 -5.02 26.58 -2.23
CA HIS A 491 -6.01 25.63 -2.76
C HIS A 491 -5.71 24.16 -2.41
N THR A 492 -4.48 23.89 -1.98
CA THR A 492 -3.96 22.58 -1.53
C THR A 492 -3.64 22.54 -0.04
N CYS A 493 -4.04 23.57 0.73
CA CYS A 493 -3.98 23.61 2.19
C CYS A 493 -5.34 23.22 2.81
N SER A 494 -5.30 22.31 3.77
CA SER A 494 -6.46 21.84 4.54
C SER A 494 -6.82 22.79 5.70
N PRO A 495 -8.04 22.67 6.29
CA PRO A 495 -8.39 23.38 7.51
C PRO A 495 -7.46 23.02 8.68
N CYS A 496 -7.04 24.02 9.46
CA CYS A 496 -6.24 23.82 10.68
C CYS A 496 -7.14 23.80 11.91
N PHE A 497 -6.92 22.82 12.81
CA PHE A 497 -7.71 22.63 14.03
C PHE A 497 -6.97 23.03 15.33
N GLY A 498 -5.67 23.35 15.25
CA GLY A 498 -4.86 23.78 16.41
C GLY A 498 -4.84 22.73 17.55
N GLU A 499 -4.93 23.19 18.80
CA GLU A 499 -5.04 22.32 19.99
C GLU A 499 -6.25 21.38 19.96
N GLU A 500 -7.28 21.71 19.16
CA GLU A 500 -8.47 20.88 19.03
C GLU A 500 -8.29 19.69 18.07
N ASP A 501 -7.16 19.62 17.34
CA ASP A 501 -6.84 18.55 16.41
C ASP A 501 -6.74 17.18 17.11
N PRO A 502 -7.38 16.11 16.60
CA PRO A 502 -7.29 14.78 17.21
C PRO A 502 -5.87 14.21 17.28
N VAL A 503 -4.93 14.72 16.47
CA VAL A 503 -3.53 14.34 16.61
C VAL A 503 -2.96 14.85 17.94
N LYS A 504 -3.36 16.03 18.44
CA LYS A 504 -2.81 16.65 19.66
C LYS A 504 -3.44 16.11 20.95
N LYS A 505 -4.69 15.68 20.91
CA LYS A 505 -5.44 15.17 22.08
C LYS A 505 -4.98 13.78 22.49
N LYS A 506 -4.98 13.48 23.78
CA LYS A 506 -4.71 12.12 24.31
C LYS A 506 -5.93 11.55 25.03
N PRO A 507 -6.40 10.33 24.71
CA PRO A 507 -5.94 9.45 23.61
C PRO A 507 -6.16 10.09 22.23
N ARG A 508 -5.26 9.79 21.28
CA ARG A 508 -5.27 10.36 19.91
C ARG A 508 -6.42 9.77 19.09
N PHE A 509 -6.84 10.50 18.05
CA PHE A 509 -7.78 10.05 17.01
C PHE A 509 -9.18 9.59 17.47
N GLN A 510 -9.64 10.03 18.64
CA GLN A 510 -11.02 9.81 19.12
C GLN A 510 -12.10 10.51 18.28
N SER A 511 -11.69 11.26 17.25
CA SER A 511 -12.54 11.80 16.20
C SER A 511 -11.68 12.02 14.94
N LYS A 512 -12.33 12.08 13.77
CA LYS A 512 -11.69 12.35 12.47
C LYS A 512 -12.37 13.54 11.78
N PRO A 513 -11.78 14.75 11.79
CA PRO A 513 -12.37 15.92 11.18
C PRO A 513 -12.30 15.86 9.65
N ASN A 514 -13.14 16.63 8.97
CA ASN A 514 -13.06 16.76 7.52
C ASN A 514 -11.86 17.66 7.14
N ARG A 515 -10.80 17.04 6.61
CA ARG A 515 -9.56 17.73 6.19
C ARG A 515 -9.51 18.11 4.71
N LYS A 516 -10.61 18.02 3.96
CA LYS A 516 -10.61 18.22 2.50
C LYS A 516 -10.35 19.69 2.14
N HIS A 517 -9.25 19.96 1.44
CA HIS A 517 -8.91 21.28 0.90
C HIS A 517 -9.74 21.61 -0.35
N PRO A 518 -9.78 22.89 -0.81
CA PRO A 518 -10.65 23.31 -1.91
C PRO A 518 -10.48 22.50 -3.21
N LEU A 519 -9.25 22.13 -3.55
CA LEU A 519 -8.97 21.29 -4.72
C LEU A 519 -9.54 19.87 -4.57
N PHE A 520 -9.29 19.20 -3.43
CA PHE A 520 -9.79 17.84 -3.16
C PHE A 520 -11.31 17.74 -3.35
N LEU A 521 -12.05 18.72 -2.80
CA LEU A 521 -13.52 18.78 -2.90
C LEU A 521 -14.04 18.87 -4.35
N LYS A 522 -13.28 19.52 -5.25
CA LYS A 522 -13.63 19.60 -6.67
C LYS A 522 -13.21 18.34 -7.44
N HIS A 523 -12.04 17.80 -7.09
CA HIS A 523 -11.53 16.56 -7.65
C HIS A 523 -12.46 15.36 -7.35
N GLU A 524 -12.99 15.22 -6.12
CA GLU A 524 -13.96 14.15 -5.82
C GLU A 524 -15.19 14.17 -6.74
N VAL A 525 -15.71 15.37 -7.03
CA VAL A 525 -16.84 15.55 -7.95
C VAL A 525 -16.42 15.20 -9.38
N ALA A 526 -15.21 15.60 -9.81
CA ALA A 526 -14.68 15.26 -11.13
C ALA A 526 -14.45 13.75 -11.29
N ALA A 527 -13.84 13.08 -10.31
CA ALA A 527 -13.62 11.64 -10.28
C ALA A 527 -14.95 10.86 -10.36
N ALA A 528 -15.97 11.28 -9.60
CA ALA A 528 -17.31 10.69 -9.68
C ALA A 528 -17.97 10.89 -11.07
N ILE A 529 -17.71 12.02 -11.76
CA ILE A 529 -18.16 12.24 -13.14
C ILE A 529 -17.39 11.34 -14.12
N ILE A 530 -16.09 11.15 -13.92
CA ILE A 530 -15.23 10.27 -14.74
C ILE A 530 -15.76 8.84 -14.72
N ASP A 531 -16.08 8.29 -13.53
CA ASP A 531 -16.62 6.93 -13.40
C ASP A 531 -18.06 6.78 -13.93
N SER A 532 -18.92 7.78 -13.69
CA SER A 532 -20.36 7.64 -13.94
C SER A 532 -20.79 8.03 -15.35
N THR A 533 -20.07 8.95 -16.01
CA THR A 533 -20.55 9.65 -17.21
C THR A 533 -19.51 9.61 -18.32
N ARG A 534 -19.40 8.47 -19.01
CA ARG A 534 -18.37 8.17 -20.03
C ARG A 534 -17.93 9.36 -20.88
N GLU A 535 -18.83 9.97 -21.67
CA GLU A 535 -18.48 11.05 -22.61
C GLU A 535 -17.98 12.33 -21.92
N ARG A 536 -18.46 12.59 -20.69
CA ARG A 536 -18.06 13.75 -19.88
C ARG A 536 -16.73 13.47 -19.17
N GLY A 537 -16.55 12.24 -18.68
CA GLY A 537 -15.31 11.74 -18.09
C GLY A 537 -14.15 11.73 -19.07
N GLU A 538 -14.37 11.16 -20.26
CA GLU A 538 -13.39 11.15 -21.38
C GLU A 538 -12.92 12.58 -21.69
N ARG A 539 -13.84 13.57 -21.75
CA ARG A 539 -13.49 14.99 -21.93
C ARG A 539 -12.72 15.62 -20.76
N ILE A 540 -13.01 15.24 -19.51
CA ILE A 540 -12.25 15.74 -18.34
C ILE A 540 -10.80 15.23 -18.44
N VAL A 541 -10.63 13.93 -18.65
CA VAL A 541 -9.31 13.28 -18.76
C VAL A 541 -8.52 13.84 -19.94
N GLU A 542 -9.14 14.02 -21.11
CA GLU A 542 -8.50 14.63 -22.28
C GLU A 542 -8.02 16.06 -22.00
N LYS A 543 -8.85 16.89 -21.37
CA LYS A 543 -8.47 18.26 -20.96
C LYS A 543 -7.33 18.25 -19.94
N MET A 544 -7.38 17.38 -18.92
CA MET A 544 -6.32 17.25 -17.92
C MET A 544 -4.99 16.86 -18.57
N ARG A 545 -4.97 15.82 -19.41
CA ARG A 545 -3.76 15.38 -20.14
C ARG A 545 -3.25 16.44 -21.12
N THR A 546 -4.14 17.28 -21.66
CA THR A 546 -3.75 18.42 -22.50
C THR A 546 -3.05 19.50 -21.69
N LEU A 547 -3.58 19.86 -20.52
CA LEU A 547 -2.97 20.80 -19.58
C LEU A 547 -1.58 20.30 -19.13
N GLU A 548 -1.47 19.02 -18.75
CA GLU A 548 -0.19 18.43 -18.34
C GLU A 548 0.87 18.53 -19.45
N LYS A 549 0.52 18.19 -20.70
CA LYS A 549 1.44 18.33 -21.85
C LYS A 549 1.86 19.76 -22.12
N GLN A 550 0.96 20.73 -21.94
CA GLN A 550 1.29 22.15 -22.05
C GLN A 550 2.28 22.58 -20.96
N LYS A 551 2.04 22.18 -19.70
CA LYS A 551 2.95 22.48 -18.59
C LYS A 551 4.29 21.79 -18.73
N LEU A 552 4.33 20.51 -19.14
CA LEU A 552 5.58 19.80 -19.45
C LEU A 552 6.42 20.51 -20.52
N ALA A 553 5.79 20.94 -21.62
CA ALA A 553 6.46 21.69 -22.68
C ALA A 553 6.90 23.11 -22.25
N GLU A 554 6.23 23.72 -21.28
CA GLU A 554 6.67 24.96 -20.63
C GLU A 554 7.90 24.70 -19.74
N MET A 555 7.85 23.66 -18.91
CA MET A 555 8.93 23.30 -17.98
C MET A 555 10.21 22.85 -18.68
N GLU A 556 10.11 22.20 -19.83
CA GLU A 556 11.27 21.81 -20.63
C GLU A 556 12.14 23.01 -21.03
N LYS A 557 11.54 24.19 -21.23
CA LYS A 557 12.28 25.44 -21.46
C LYS A 557 13.09 25.84 -20.23
N TYR A 558 12.47 25.88 -19.05
CA TYR A 558 13.20 26.19 -17.81
C TYR A 558 14.31 25.16 -17.52
N LEU A 559 14.14 23.90 -17.92
CA LEU A 559 15.13 22.81 -17.81
C LEU A 559 16.23 22.82 -18.88
N THR A 560 16.20 23.71 -19.87
CA THR A 560 17.19 23.79 -20.98
C THR A 560 17.76 25.19 -21.23
N GLU A 561 16.94 26.22 -21.06
CA GLU A 561 17.24 27.63 -21.28
C GLU A 561 17.43 28.39 -19.96
N GLY A 562 16.92 27.85 -18.84
CA GLY A 562 16.95 28.48 -17.52
C GLY A 562 15.76 29.41 -17.29
N ILE A 563 15.83 30.24 -16.25
CA ILE A 563 14.78 31.21 -15.91
C ILE A 563 15.34 32.63 -16.10
N GLU A 564 14.89 33.32 -17.15
CA GLU A 564 15.26 34.72 -17.40
C GLU A 564 14.57 35.68 -16.42
N ASP A 565 13.27 35.47 -16.17
CA ASP A 565 12.45 36.26 -15.25
C ASP A 565 11.87 35.35 -14.15
N ALA A 566 12.45 35.44 -12.96
CA ALA A 566 12.04 34.65 -11.80
C ALA A 566 10.65 35.02 -11.25
N THR A 567 10.00 36.10 -11.73
CA THR A 567 8.64 36.46 -11.34
C THR A 567 7.57 35.63 -12.05
N LEU A 568 7.87 35.08 -13.23
CA LEU A 568 6.95 34.24 -14.01
C LEU A 568 6.55 32.94 -13.27
N PRO A 569 7.49 32.11 -12.75
CA PRO A 569 7.12 30.86 -12.08
C PRO A 569 6.57 31.02 -10.65
N VAL A 570 6.50 32.24 -10.07
CA VAL A 570 6.05 32.46 -8.67
C VAL A 570 4.64 31.94 -8.41
N HIS A 571 3.76 32.02 -9.41
CA HIS A 571 2.37 31.58 -9.32
C HIS A 571 2.09 30.26 -10.04
N LEU A 572 3.06 29.71 -10.77
CA LEU A 572 2.96 28.55 -11.65
C LEU A 572 2.11 27.38 -11.10
N PHE A 573 2.37 26.95 -9.86
CA PHE A 573 1.61 25.87 -9.23
C PHE A 573 0.15 26.26 -8.98
N THR A 574 -0.08 27.49 -8.49
CA THR A 574 -1.42 28.00 -8.16
C THR A 574 -2.23 28.24 -9.43
N ASP A 575 -1.63 28.85 -10.45
CA ASP A 575 -2.28 29.08 -11.75
C ASP A 575 -2.67 27.75 -12.40
N THR A 576 -1.80 26.73 -12.33
CA THR A 576 -2.13 25.39 -12.85
C THR A 576 -3.28 24.71 -12.07
N VAL A 577 -3.43 24.99 -10.77
CA VAL A 577 -4.59 24.54 -9.98
C VAL A 577 -5.87 25.27 -10.39
N ASP A 578 -5.80 26.56 -10.72
CA ASP A 578 -6.94 27.35 -11.23
C ASP A 578 -7.36 26.93 -12.67
N GLU A 579 -6.40 26.54 -13.50
CA GLU A 579 -6.64 25.89 -14.80
C GLU A 579 -7.35 24.54 -14.63
N GLU A 580 -6.92 23.71 -13.67
CA GLU A 580 -7.59 22.43 -13.35
C GLU A 580 -9.01 22.64 -12.79
N PHE A 581 -9.23 23.62 -11.90
CA PHE A 581 -10.57 24.00 -11.46
C PHE A 581 -11.48 24.41 -12.63
N SER A 582 -10.91 25.08 -13.63
CA SER A 582 -11.61 25.47 -14.85
C SER A 582 -11.95 24.25 -15.73
N ILE A 583 -11.10 23.23 -15.77
CA ILE A 583 -11.41 21.93 -16.40
C ILE A 583 -12.58 21.25 -15.70
N TYR A 584 -12.52 21.09 -14.38
CA TYR A 584 -13.59 20.47 -13.58
C TYR A 584 -14.93 21.21 -13.66
N SER A 585 -14.90 22.53 -13.85
CA SER A 585 -16.10 23.37 -13.94
C SER A 585 -16.67 23.51 -15.36
N SER A 586 -15.89 23.18 -16.40
CA SER A 586 -16.26 23.33 -17.82
C SER A 586 -16.61 22.02 -18.54
N ALA A 587 -16.69 20.91 -17.80
CA ALA A 587 -17.06 19.59 -18.31
C ALA A 587 -18.56 19.36 -18.25
#